data_AF-A0AA42J0K7-F1
#
_entry.id   AF-A0AA42J0K7-F1
#
_cell.length_a   1.000
_cell.length_b   1.000
_cell.length_c   1.000
_cell.angle_alpha   90.00
_cell.angle_beta   90.00
_cell.angle_gamma   90.00
#
_symmetry.space_group_name_H-M   'P 1'
#
loop_
_entity.id
_entity.type
_entity.pdbx_description
1 polymer ?
#
loop_
_entity_poly.entity_id
_entity_poly.type
_entity_poly.pdbx_seq_one_letter_code
_entity_poly.pdbx_strand_id
1 'polypeptide(L)'
;MNFRNVKPMLAVVIATSLLTGCNTTKAQEHKVIEDTTKIKEEQGVEQVQTVKVQSIEGNIITAIQGELTENAGPPALPNGETPTDENPPALPDGEAQAGEAGVPAKPEGGMPGGNAMGGKVFNELGESISFTVDDQTKITIEMLQGTQEGTMDNIGVNDVLEIALGDGNVATSIVVKNLQMGGGFGGSHTVTQGTSAHTIDTDESISNEHYASTEDDENALRVDGANVVLQDIQVEKLEGESSNTENGDFYGQNAALLATNGAQVTIENATVNTETVNGNGVFSYGEGTTVNISNSTIRTSARNSGGIQTTGGGTTHATHLDIETQGESAAAIRSDRGGGIVNVKGGTYTTNGTGSPAIYSTADISVADATLTANHSEAIVIEGKNSVRLENCNVVGSMDSNHLEANENTQNIMIYQSMSGDAEIGHSTFTAKGGSITAKQGDLFYVTNTTCTIELSDVKLNLANDILLKIAGNESSRGWGTKGSNGGKATVIATHQVLEGKMIVDEISTMDMTLSEGSAFTGSINETGNGGNVKVSIDGTSTWTLTGDSYITALDGDLNQIKSNGFNLYINGQRVQF
;
A
#
# COMPACT_ATOMS: atom_id res chain seq x y z
N MET A 1 -59.54 -32.45 34.62
CA MET A 1 -59.82 -31.31 35.52
C MET A 1 -58.75 -30.26 35.15
N ASN A 2 -59.01 -29.14 34.46
CA ASN A 2 -60.13 -28.17 34.51
C ASN A 2 -60.35 -27.67 35.94
N PHE A 3 -60.32 -26.37 36.29
CA PHE A 3 -60.57 -25.11 35.55
C PHE A 3 -59.46 -24.06 35.85
N ARG A 4 -59.19 -22.93 35.16
CA ARG A 4 -59.86 -22.02 34.17
C ARG A 4 -60.50 -20.73 34.76
N ASN A 5 -59.88 -19.57 34.47
CA ASN A 5 -60.36 -18.16 34.60
C ASN A 5 -60.57 -17.64 36.06
N VAL A 6 -60.79 -16.35 36.38
CA VAL A 6 -61.28 -15.15 35.61
C VAL A 6 -60.66 -13.82 36.14
N LYS A 7 -60.56 -12.77 35.30
CA LYS A 7 -60.41 -11.36 35.74
C LYS A 7 -61.74 -10.80 36.30
N PRO A 8 -61.69 -9.70 37.08
CA PRO A 8 -62.62 -8.58 36.88
C PRO A 8 -61.90 -7.23 36.65
N MET A 9 -62.71 -6.22 36.36
CA MET A 9 -62.37 -4.82 36.05
C MET A 9 -63.35 -3.92 36.84
N LEU A 10 -63.22 -2.59 36.72
CA LEU A 10 -64.21 -1.56 37.12
C LEU A 10 -64.19 -1.15 38.62
N ALA A 11 -64.43 0.11 39.07
CA ALA A 11 -64.08 1.48 38.62
C ALA A 11 -64.50 2.50 39.73
N VAL A 12 -64.62 3.81 39.38
CA VAL A 12 -65.54 4.85 39.92
C VAL A 12 -65.01 5.90 40.94
N VAL A 13 -65.31 7.19 40.63
CA VAL A 13 -65.32 8.43 41.47
C VAL A 13 -63.96 8.96 41.98
N ILE A 14 -63.47 10.19 41.72
CA ILE A 14 -63.99 11.58 41.54
C ILE A 14 -63.98 12.43 42.84
N ALA A 15 -63.19 13.52 42.83
CA ALA A 15 -63.33 14.72 43.67
C ALA A 15 -62.69 15.94 42.95
N THR A 16 -63.11 17.17 43.23
CA THR A 16 -62.86 18.34 42.35
C THR A 16 -62.59 19.68 43.06
N SER A 17 -61.74 20.52 42.46
CA SER A 17 -61.71 22.00 42.56
C SER A 17 -60.94 22.55 41.33
N LEU A 18 -61.36 23.54 40.52
CA LEU A 18 -62.00 24.87 40.73
C LEU A 18 -61.02 25.88 41.36
N LEU A 19 -60.78 27.10 40.83
CA LEU A 19 -61.54 27.97 39.90
C LEU A 19 -60.64 29.02 39.18
N THR A 20 -61.02 29.48 37.97
CA THR A 20 -60.73 30.79 37.26
C THR A 20 -59.38 31.52 37.41
N GLY A 21 -58.77 32.14 36.39
CA GLY A 21 -59.15 32.54 35.01
C GLY A 21 -57.92 33.22 34.34
N CYS A 22 -57.92 34.11 33.32
CA CYS A 22 -58.87 34.70 32.36
C CYS A 22 -58.01 35.53 31.33
N ASN A 23 -58.45 36.12 30.21
CA ASN A 23 -59.54 35.95 29.22
C ASN A 23 -59.60 37.24 28.33
N THR A 24 -59.41 37.19 27.00
CA THR A 24 -60.02 38.15 26.02
C THR A 24 -59.97 37.65 24.56
N THR A 25 -61.11 37.20 24.03
CA THR A 25 -61.80 37.62 22.77
C THR A 25 -61.05 38.38 21.64
N LYS A 26 -61.37 38.26 20.33
CA LYS A 26 -62.28 37.40 19.50
C LYS A 26 -62.12 37.76 17.99
N ALA A 27 -62.38 36.82 17.06
CA ALA A 27 -62.83 37.08 15.67
C ALA A 27 -63.51 35.81 15.07
N GLN A 28 -64.24 35.92 13.95
CA GLN A 28 -65.03 34.82 13.35
C GLN A 28 -64.80 34.61 11.84
N GLU A 29 -64.86 33.33 11.45
CA GLU A 29 -65.43 32.71 10.23
C GLU A 29 -65.46 33.45 8.87
N HIS A 30 -65.03 32.72 7.83
CA HIS A 30 -65.71 32.71 6.53
C HIS A 30 -65.89 31.26 6.02
N LYS A 31 -66.78 31.04 5.05
CA LYS A 31 -67.21 29.70 4.58
C LYS A 31 -66.69 29.34 3.18
N VAL A 32 -66.35 28.04 3.03
CA VAL A 32 -66.71 27.06 1.96
C VAL A 32 -66.94 27.67 0.55
N ILE A 33 -66.27 27.22 -0.53
CA ILE A 33 -66.45 25.92 -1.22
C ILE A 33 -65.14 25.37 -1.84
N GLU A 34 -65.16 24.06 -2.08
CA GLU A 34 -64.19 23.16 -2.71
C GLU A 34 -63.55 23.63 -4.04
N ASP A 35 -62.31 23.20 -4.27
CA ASP A 35 -61.95 22.48 -5.51
C ASP A 35 -61.03 21.29 -5.15
N THR A 36 -60.95 20.27 -6.00
CA THR A 36 -60.38 18.95 -5.66
C THR A 36 -59.19 18.59 -6.55
N THR A 37 -57.99 18.52 -5.97
CA THR A 37 -56.90 17.71 -6.56
C THR A 37 -56.01 17.15 -5.46
N LYS A 38 -55.99 15.82 -5.31
CA LYS A 38 -55.00 15.14 -4.46
C LYS A 38 -53.67 15.04 -5.20
N ILE A 39 -52.67 15.79 -4.76
CA ILE A 39 -51.27 15.44 -5.02
C ILE A 39 -50.85 14.39 -3.96
N LYS A 40 -49.96 13.48 -4.35
CA LYS A 40 -49.57 12.32 -3.53
C LYS A 40 -48.58 12.72 -2.44
N GLU A 41 -48.42 11.84 -1.46
CA GLU A 41 -47.25 11.82 -0.59
C GLU A 41 -45.99 11.59 -1.45
N GLU A 42 -44.99 12.47 -1.32
CA GLU A 42 -43.63 12.16 -1.73
C GLU A 42 -42.96 11.40 -0.59
N GLN A 43 -42.20 10.34 -0.92
CA GLN A 43 -41.53 9.52 0.08
C GLN A 43 -40.33 10.28 0.66
N GLY A 44 -40.03 10.05 1.94
CA GLY A 44 -39.02 10.81 2.66
C GLY A 44 -37.61 10.62 2.10
N VAL A 45 -36.84 11.71 2.08
CA VAL A 45 -35.39 11.67 1.92
C VAL A 45 -34.79 11.17 3.23
N GLU A 46 -33.94 10.14 3.21
CA GLU A 46 -33.19 9.72 4.40
C GLU A 46 -32.29 10.87 4.88
N GLN A 47 -32.36 11.21 6.18
CA GLN A 47 -31.49 12.23 6.74
C GLN A 47 -30.11 11.65 7.03
N VAL A 48 -29.24 11.81 6.03
CA VAL A 48 -27.82 11.53 6.13
C VAL A 48 -27.14 12.55 7.04
N GLN A 49 -26.28 12.08 7.96
CA GLN A 49 -25.54 12.88 8.93
C GLN A 49 -24.05 12.55 8.85
N THR A 50 -23.16 13.53 9.03
CA THR A 50 -21.74 13.24 9.25
C THR A 50 -21.43 13.21 10.75
N VAL A 51 -20.76 12.16 11.20
CA VAL A 51 -20.35 11.96 12.59
C VAL A 51 -18.90 11.49 12.67
N LYS A 52 -18.26 11.66 13.84
CA LYS A 52 -16.95 11.08 14.15
C LYS A 52 -17.03 10.13 15.34
N VAL A 53 -16.60 8.89 15.18
CA VAL A 53 -16.68 7.85 16.22
C VAL A 53 -15.88 8.23 17.46
N GLN A 54 -16.51 8.11 18.64
CA GLN A 54 -15.91 8.36 19.95
C GLN A 54 -15.71 7.07 20.75
N SER A 55 -16.63 6.10 20.63
CA SER A 55 -16.50 4.75 21.20
C SER A 55 -17.35 3.73 20.43
N ILE A 56 -17.01 2.45 20.59
CA ILE A 56 -17.75 1.31 20.05
C ILE A 56 -17.90 0.29 21.19
N GLU A 57 -19.13 -0.12 21.47
CA GLU A 57 -19.48 -1.11 22.50
C GLU A 57 -20.31 -2.23 21.85
N GLY A 58 -19.64 -3.29 21.39
CA GLY A 58 -20.26 -4.34 20.59
C GLY A 58 -20.75 -3.76 19.26
N ASN A 59 -22.06 -3.82 19.02
CA ASN A 59 -22.69 -3.25 17.81
C ASN A 59 -23.32 -1.86 18.03
N ILE A 60 -23.00 -1.19 19.15
CA ILE A 60 -23.43 0.20 19.42
C ILE A 60 -22.23 1.13 19.20
N ILE A 61 -22.42 2.14 18.35
CA ILE A 61 -21.46 3.20 18.09
C ILE A 61 -21.94 4.47 18.80
N THR A 62 -21.05 5.14 19.53
CA THR A 62 -21.24 6.53 19.98
C THR A 62 -20.31 7.44 19.19
N ALA A 63 -20.85 8.49 18.58
CA ALA A 63 -20.13 9.39 17.68
C ALA A 63 -20.60 10.84 17.85
N ILE A 64 -19.71 11.83 17.66
CA ILE A 64 -20.04 13.26 17.72
C ILE A 64 -20.46 13.78 16.34
N GLN A 65 -21.55 14.56 16.29
CA GLN A 65 -22.03 15.18 15.05
C GLN A 65 -21.11 16.32 14.56
N GLY A 66 -20.95 16.45 13.24
CA GLY A 66 -20.13 17.49 12.63
C GLY A 66 -20.34 17.63 11.12
N GLU A 67 -19.49 18.44 10.48
CA GLU A 67 -19.53 18.70 9.03
C GLU A 67 -18.14 18.63 8.40
N LEU A 68 -18.09 18.22 7.13
CA LEU A 68 -16.87 18.22 6.31
C LEU A 68 -16.73 19.53 5.54
N THR A 69 -15.60 20.22 5.71
CA THR A 69 -15.22 21.40 4.93
C THR A 69 -14.02 21.11 4.04
N GLU A 70 -14.02 21.66 2.82
CA GLU A 70 -12.85 21.62 1.95
C GLU A 70 -11.81 22.66 2.40
N ASN A 71 -10.57 22.21 2.57
CA ASN A 71 -9.46 23.05 2.99
C ASN A 71 -8.87 23.77 1.78
N ALA A 72 -9.11 25.08 1.68
CA ALA A 72 -8.49 25.91 0.66
C ALA A 72 -6.97 25.99 0.91
N GLY A 73 -6.18 25.54 -0.07
CA GLY A 73 -4.72 25.58 0.00
C GLY A 73 -4.15 26.98 0.22
N PRO A 74 -2.89 27.09 0.70
CA PRO A 74 -2.27 28.37 1.01
C PRO A 74 -2.28 29.32 -0.21
N PRO A 75 -2.47 30.63 0.00
CA PRO A 75 -2.65 31.58 -1.10
C PRO A 75 -1.43 31.61 -2.02
N ALA A 76 -1.68 31.70 -3.32
CA ALA A 76 -0.64 31.74 -4.33
C ALA A 76 0.37 32.88 -4.07
N LEU A 77 1.65 32.59 -4.29
CA LEU A 77 2.73 33.56 -4.13
C LEU A 77 2.55 34.76 -5.11
N PRO A 78 2.97 35.97 -4.73
CA PRO A 78 2.85 37.14 -5.62
C PRO A 78 3.68 36.95 -6.90
N ASN A 79 3.05 37.06 -8.07
CA ASN A 79 3.77 37.05 -9.35
C ASN A 79 4.71 38.26 -9.45
N GLY A 80 5.96 37.99 -9.81
CA GLY A 80 6.92 39.00 -10.25
C GLY A 80 6.58 39.58 -11.63
N GLU A 81 7.22 40.69 -11.98
CA GLU A 81 6.83 41.55 -13.09
C GLU A 81 7.23 41.04 -14.49
N THR A 82 6.69 41.70 -15.52
CA THR A 82 6.62 41.27 -16.92
C THR A 82 7.85 41.57 -17.78
N PRO A 83 7.97 40.89 -18.93
CA PRO A 83 8.40 41.52 -20.18
C PRO A 83 7.22 41.87 -21.11
N THR A 84 7.45 42.76 -22.08
CA THR A 84 6.41 43.45 -22.88
C THR A 84 6.19 42.87 -24.29
N ASP A 85 4.97 43.09 -24.82
CA ASP A 85 4.57 43.27 -26.23
C ASP A 85 5.27 42.48 -27.35
N GLU A 86 4.52 41.64 -28.09
CA GLU A 86 3.99 41.97 -29.44
C GLU A 86 2.88 40.96 -29.84
N ASN A 87 2.06 41.28 -30.86
CA ASN A 87 0.78 40.61 -31.14
C ASN A 87 0.66 40.09 -32.60
N PRO A 88 0.60 38.76 -32.84
CA PRO A 88 0.32 38.15 -34.16
C PRO A 88 -1.04 37.38 -34.18
N PRO A 89 -1.57 36.90 -35.34
CA PRO A 89 -2.87 37.41 -35.80
C PRO A 89 -3.99 36.36 -35.96
N ALA A 90 -5.19 36.85 -36.30
CA ALA A 90 -6.39 36.02 -36.56
C ALA A 90 -6.28 35.17 -37.84
N LEU A 91 -6.96 34.01 -37.82
CA LEU A 91 -7.19 33.13 -38.98
C LEU A 91 -8.55 33.42 -39.65
N PRO A 92 -8.74 33.11 -40.95
CA PRO A 92 -9.95 33.45 -41.71
C PRO A 92 -10.99 32.31 -41.82
N ASP A 93 -12.26 32.68 -42.00
CA ASP A 93 -13.40 31.78 -42.24
C ASP A 93 -13.43 31.15 -43.65
N GLY A 94 -14.12 30.00 -43.79
CA GLY A 94 -14.34 29.33 -45.08
C GLY A 94 -15.31 28.13 -45.05
N GLU A 95 -16.56 28.34 -45.45
CA GLU A 95 -17.61 27.35 -45.76
C GLU A 95 -17.20 26.41 -46.93
N ALA A 96 -17.72 25.19 -47.19
CA ALA A 96 -18.55 24.17 -46.51
C ALA A 96 -18.46 22.86 -47.39
N GLN A 97 -19.33 21.83 -47.48
CA GLN A 97 -20.68 21.51 -46.95
C GLN A 97 -21.00 19.99 -47.13
N ALA A 98 -21.92 19.45 -46.30
CA ALA A 98 -22.82 18.28 -46.51
C ALA A 98 -22.28 16.84 -46.80
N GLY A 99 -22.73 15.88 -45.97
CA GLY A 99 -22.68 14.43 -46.24
C GLY A 99 -23.08 13.58 -45.02
N GLU A 100 -24.32 13.10 -44.94
CA GLU A 100 -24.84 12.31 -43.79
C GLU A 100 -24.64 10.79 -43.94
N ALA A 101 -24.28 10.09 -42.85
CA ALA A 101 -24.91 8.82 -42.42
C ALA A 101 -24.38 8.27 -41.08
N GLY A 102 -25.13 8.48 -39.99
CA GLY A 102 -25.37 7.50 -38.91
C GLY A 102 -24.20 6.95 -38.05
N VAL A 103 -23.93 7.59 -36.90
CA VAL A 103 -23.37 6.94 -35.70
C VAL A 103 -24.13 7.45 -34.46
N PRO A 104 -24.52 6.61 -33.48
CA PRO A 104 -25.18 7.07 -32.24
C PRO A 104 -24.28 7.96 -31.37
N ALA A 105 -24.89 8.88 -30.61
CA ALA A 105 -24.17 9.96 -29.94
C ALA A 105 -23.37 9.54 -28.70
N LYS A 106 -22.17 10.10 -28.56
CA LYS A 106 -21.36 10.18 -27.34
C LYS A 106 -21.90 11.33 -26.47
N PRO A 107 -21.99 11.19 -25.13
CA PRO A 107 -22.23 12.33 -24.24
C PRO A 107 -21.05 13.30 -24.29
N GLU A 108 -21.31 14.58 -24.55
CA GLU A 108 -20.31 15.64 -24.42
C GLU A 108 -20.23 16.11 -22.97
N GLY A 109 -19.02 16.10 -22.41
CA GLY A 109 -18.69 16.71 -21.13
C GLY A 109 -17.32 17.38 -21.27
N GLY A 110 -17.32 18.70 -21.49
CA GLY A 110 -16.10 19.48 -21.65
C GLY A 110 -15.35 19.63 -20.31
N MET A 111 -14.02 19.62 -20.36
CA MET A 111 -13.18 19.85 -19.19
C MET A 111 -13.36 21.26 -18.63
N PRO A 112 -13.62 21.43 -17.31
CA PRO A 112 -13.13 22.57 -16.58
C PRO A 112 -11.58 22.54 -16.55
N GLY A 113 -10.93 23.70 -16.66
CA GLY A 113 -9.48 23.80 -16.51
C GLY A 113 -9.04 23.51 -15.07
N GLY A 114 -7.87 22.89 -14.90
CA GLY A 114 -7.40 22.45 -13.59
C GLY A 114 -6.93 23.58 -12.67
N ASN A 115 -7.23 23.46 -11.38
CA ASN A 115 -6.40 23.97 -10.29
C ASN A 115 -6.83 23.38 -8.94
N ALA A 116 -5.99 23.57 -7.91
CA ALA A 116 -6.20 23.25 -6.50
C ALA A 116 -6.34 21.76 -6.12
N MET A 117 -5.25 21.21 -5.57
CA MET A 117 -5.32 20.10 -4.61
C MET A 117 -5.96 20.65 -3.32
N GLY A 118 -7.10 20.10 -2.92
CA GLY A 118 -7.82 20.45 -1.69
C GLY A 118 -8.32 19.19 -0.99
N GLY A 119 -8.36 19.20 0.34
CA GLY A 119 -8.67 18.04 1.18
C GLY A 119 -9.78 18.31 2.19
N LYS A 120 -10.48 17.27 2.66
CA LYS A 120 -11.63 17.41 3.56
C LYS A 120 -11.17 17.45 5.03
N VAL A 121 -11.74 18.36 5.83
CA VAL A 121 -11.52 18.46 7.28
C VAL A 121 -12.86 18.31 7.99
N PHE A 122 -12.92 17.47 9.02
CA PHE A 122 -14.11 17.32 9.87
C PHE A 122 -14.09 18.33 11.01
N ASN A 123 -15.22 19.01 11.21
CA ASN A 123 -15.43 20.00 12.26
C ASN A 123 -16.52 19.47 13.20
N GLU A 124 -16.22 19.33 14.48
CA GLU A 124 -17.19 18.96 15.52
C GLU A 124 -18.16 20.13 15.76
N LEU A 125 -19.47 19.89 15.60
CA LEU A 125 -20.50 20.95 15.60
C LEU A 125 -21.77 20.62 16.39
N GLY A 126 -22.00 19.34 16.75
CA GLY A 126 -23.20 18.90 17.47
C GLY A 126 -22.90 18.06 18.71
N GLU A 127 -23.93 17.38 19.21
CA GLU A 127 -23.83 16.52 20.40
C GLU A 127 -23.40 15.08 20.00
N SER A 128 -23.07 14.26 21.00
CA SER A 128 -22.81 12.83 20.80
C SER A 128 -24.11 12.07 20.57
N ILE A 129 -24.23 11.41 19.41
CA ILE A 129 -25.31 10.47 19.10
C ILE A 129 -24.83 9.03 19.32
N SER A 130 -25.71 8.18 19.85
CA SER A 130 -25.50 6.72 19.87
C SER A 130 -26.47 6.04 18.92
N PHE A 131 -25.96 5.09 18.14
CA PHE A 131 -26.72 4.33 17.15
C PHE A 131 -26.25 2.87 17.09
N THR A 132 -27.11 2.00 16.57
CA THR A 132 -26.90 0.55 16.50
C THR A 132 -26.62 0.13 15.06
N VAL A 133 -25.68 -0.79 14.88
CA VAL A 133 -25.40 -1.49 13.62
C VAL A 133 -26.00 -2.89 13.70
N ASP A 134 -26.61 -3.38 12.63
CA ASP A 134 -27.15 -4.75 12.55
C ASP A 134 -26.87 -5.42 11.20
N ASP A 135 -27.29 -6.69 11.07
CA ASP A 135 -27.13 -7.51 9.86
C ASP A 135 -27.83 -6.93 8.60
N GLN A 136 -28.58 -5.83 8.73
CA GLN A 136 -29.25 -5.13 7.63
C GLN A 136 -28.58 -3.78 7.30
N THR A 137 -27.71 -3.24 8.18
CA THR A 137 -26.95 -2.00 7.94
C THR A 137 -26.01 -2.17 6.75
N LYS A 138 -26.22 -1.40 5.67
CA LYS A 138 -25.29 -1.42 4.53
C LYS A 138 -24.04 -0.58 4.83
N ILE A 139 -22.90 -1.23 5.05
CA ILE A 139 -21.61 -0.56 5.27
C ILE A 139 -20.82 -0.48 3.95
N THR A 140 -20.22 0.67 3.69
CA THR A 140 -19.32 0.91 2.55
C THR A 140 -18.15 1.80 2.95
N ILE A 141 -17.03 1.67 2.24
CA ILE A 141 -15.80 2.43 2.48
C ILE A 141 -15.58 3.37 1.29
N GLU A 142 -15.41 4.67 1.54
CA GLU A 142 -15.03 5.65 0.51
C GLU A 142 -13.54 5.48 0.16
N MET A 143 -13.27 5.27 -1.12
CA MET A 143 -11.93 5.09 -1.67
C MET A 143 -11.60 6.31 -2.55
N LEU A 144 -10.32 6.64 -2.73
CA LEU A 144 -9.90 7.77 -3.58
C LEU A 144 -10.41 7.70 -5.04
N GLN A 145 -10.86 6.53 -5.51
CA GLN A 145 -11.42 6.31 -6.85
C GLN A 145 -12.71 5.45 -6.85
N GLY A 146 -13.49 5.43 -5.77
CA GLY A 146 -14.77 4.71 -5.74
C GLY A 146 -15.29 4.40 -4.33
N THR A 147 -16.04 3.30 -4.21
CA THR A 147 -16.43 2.72 -2.92
C THR A 147 -16.24 1.21 -2.91
N GLN A 148 -15.95 0.64 -1.74
CA GLN A 148 -15.89 -0.80 -1.48
C GLN A 148 -17.02 -1.20 -0.52
N GLU A 149 -17.50 -2.44 -0.62
CA GLU A 149 -18.41 -3.03 0.39
C GLU A 149 -17.64 -3.35 1.67
N GLY A 150 -18.19 -2.98 2.82
CA GLY A 150 -17.52 -3.08 4.12
C GLY A 150 -18.36 -3.80 5.17
N THR A 151 -17.78 -3.93 6.37
CA THR A 151 -18.34 -4.63 7.53
C THR A 151 -18.16 -3.77 8.80
N MET A 152 -18.74 -4.20 9.92
CA MET A 152 -18.59 -3.51 11.21
C MET A 152 -17.11 -3.42 11.63
N ASP A 153 -16.30 -4.42 11.29
CA ASP A 153 -14.87 -4.50 11.58
C ASP A 153 -14.04 -3.45 10.80
N ASN A 154 -14.66 -2.72 9.86
CA ASN A 154 -14.05 -1.62 9.11
C ASN A 154 -14.42 -0.24 9.67
N ILE A 155 -14.92 -0.17 10.90
CA ILE A 155 -15.26 1.08 11.60
C ILE A 155 -14.42 1.18 12.88
N GLY A 156 -13.46 2.11 12.89
CA GLY A 156 -12.60 2.42 14.02
C GLY A 156 -13.08 3.60 14.89
N VAL A 157 -12.36 3.84 16.00
CA VAL A 157 -12.56 5.04 16.83
C VAL A 157 -11.75 6.21 16.27
N ASN A 158 -12.39 7.37 16.14
CA ASN A 158 -12.02 8.55 15.35
C ASN A 158 -12.37 8.51 13.85
N ASP A 159 -12.89 7.40 13.33
CA ASP A 159 -13.43 7.34 11.96
C ASP A 159 -14.50 8.39 11.76
N VAL A 160 -14.51 9.03 10.59
CA VAL A 160 -15.60 9.92 10.19
C VAL A 160 -16.53 9.14 9.27
N LEU A 161 -17.80 9.08 9.66
CA LEU A 161 -18.84 8.32 9.02
C LEU A 161 -19.92 9.25 8.48
N GLU A 162 -20.41 8.95 7.28
CA GLU A 162 -21.66 9.49 6.76
C GLU A 162 -22.73 8.41 6.96
N ILE A 163 -23.69 8.66 7.86
CA ILE A 163 -24.65 7.66 8.33
C ILE A 163 -26.09 8.06 7.98
N ALA A 164 -26.89 7.07 7.60
CA ALA A 164 -28.34 7.19 7.55
C ALA A 164 -28.95 6.34 8.69
N LEU A 165 -29.86 6.93 9.47
CA LEU A 165 -30.50 6.29 10.62
C LEU A 165 -31.99 6.08 10.38
N GLY A 166 -32.46 4.86 10.65
CA GLY A 166 -33.87 4.47 10.63
C GLY A 166 -34.52 4.49 12.03
N ASP A 167 -35.64 3.78 12.15
CA ASP A 167 -36.39 3.69 13.40
C ASP A 167 -35.53 3.15 14.55
N GLY A 168 -35.56 3.84 15.70
CA GLY A 168 -34.86 3.42 16.92
C GLY A 168 -33.34 3.66 16.93
N ASN A 169 -32.81 4.53 16.06
CA ASN A 169 -31.37 4.76 15.85
C ASN A 169 -30.62 3.49 15.37
N VAL A 170 -31.26 2.63 14.58
CA VAL A 170 -30.53 1.60 13.81
C VAL A 170 -30.04 2.22 12.51
N ALA A 171 -28.79 1.97 12.11
CA ALA A 171 -28.25 2.49 10.86
C ALA A 171 -28.80 1.72 9.64
N THR A 172 -29.35 2.44 8.65
CA THR A 172 -29.75 1.86 7.37
C THR A 172 -28.56 1.78 6.42
N SER A 173 -27.66 2.77 6.48
CA SER A 173 -26.36 2.72 5.80
C SER A 173 -25.28 3.53 6.50
N ILE A 174 -24.03 3.14 6.26
CA ILE A 174 -22.81 3.80 6.74
C ILE A 174 -21.82 3.90 5.57
N VAL A 175 -21.26 5.08 5.36
CA VAL A 175 -20.10 5.30 4.49
C VAL A 175 -18.93 5.76 5.35
N VAL A 176 -17.89 4.95 5.47
CA VAL A 176 -16.61 5.34 6.11
C VAL A 176 -15.89 6.31 5.19
N LYS A 177 -15.57 7.53 5.66
CA LYS A 177 -15.20 8.66 4.79
C LYS A 177 -13.70 8.80 4.57
N ASN A 178 -13.33 8.98 3.31
CA ASN A 178 -11.94 9.25 2.93
C ASN A 178 -11.68 10.74 3.08
N LEU A 179 -10.92 11.12 4.12
CA LEU A 179 -10.76 12.53 4.48
C LEU A 179 -9.54 13.21 3.88
N GLN A 180 -8.37 12.54 3.77
CA GLN A 180 -7.26 13.15 3.05
C GLN A 180 -6.15 12.21 2.53
N MET A 181 -5.51 12.72 1.48
CA MET A 181 -4.25 12.28 0.86
C MET A 181 -3.20 11.77 1.86
N GLY A 182 -2.74 10.53 1.67
CA GLY A 182 -1.56 9.98 2.34
C GLY A 182 -1.77 9.35 3.72
N GLY A 183 -3.02 9.13 4.15
CA GLY A 183 -3.34 8.29 5.30
C GLY A 183 -3.77 6.88 4.88
N GLY A 184 -3.34 5.86 5.63
CA GLY A 184 -3.66 4.46 5.37
C GLY A 184 -5.16 4.14 5.37
N PHE A 185 -5.55 3.15 4.56
CA PHE A 185 -6.83 2.45 4.74
C PHE A 185 -6.84 1.71 6.09
N GLY A 186 -8.03 1.51 6.68
CA GLY A 186 -8.32 0.47 7.69
C GLY A 186 -7.66 0.55 9.08
N GLY A 187 -6.57 1.31 9.22
CA GLY A 187 -5.66 1.16 10.35
C GLY A 187 -6.13 1.75 11.68
N SER A 188 -5.79 1.04 12.77
CA SER A 188 -5.89 1.57 14.13
C SER A 188 -5.14 2.90 14.26
N HIS A 189 -5.87 3.99 14.52
CA HIS A 189 -5.30 5.31 14.78
C HIS A 189 -4.44 5.39 16.06
N THR A 190 -4.47 4.34 16.90
CA THR A 190 -3.53 4.16 18.02
C THR A 190 -2.56 3.01 17.72
N VAL A 191 -1.26 3.30 17.77
CA VAL A 191 -0.21 2.27 17.84
C VAL A 191 -0.51 1.38 19.05
N THR A 192 -0.74 0.09 18.81
CA THR A 192 -0.82 -0.93 19.86
C THR A 192 0.02 -2.13 19.47
N GLN A 193 0.74 -2.64 20.45
CA GLN A 193 1.69 -3.75 20.32
C GLN A 193 1.19 -4.99 21.07
N GLY A 194 -0.02 -4.94 21.63
CA GLY A 194 -0.57 -6.00 22.48
C GLY A 194 -0.01 -6.01 23.92
N THR A 195 -0.24 -7.10 24.65
CA THR A 195 0.42 -7.39 25.94
C THR A 195 1.80 -8.04 25.74
N SER A 196 2.48 -8.41 26.82
CA SER A 196 3.61 -9.34 26.75
C SER A 196 3.64 -10.25 27.98
N ALA A 197 3.93 -11.54 27.76
CA ALA A 197 4.19 -12.50 28.83
C ALA A 197 5.45 -12.14 29.63
N HIS A 198 6.45 -11.54 28.96
CA HIS A 198 7.75 -11.21 29.53
C HIS A 198 8.25 -9.87 28.97
N THR A 199 8.15 -8.81 29.77
CA THR A 199 8.76 -7.50 29.45
C THR A 199 10.10 -7.35 30.16
N ILE A 200 11.12 -6.89 29.43
CA ILE A 200 12.40 -6.38 29.97
C ILE A 200 12.43 -4.86 29.78
N ASP A 201 12.43 -4.13 30.89
CA ASP A 201 12.39 -2.65 30.96
C ASP A 201 13.62 -2.05 31.66
N THR A 202 14.67 -2.84 31.91
CA THR A 202 15.95 -2.40 32.51
C THR A 202 17.16 -3.03 31.84
N ASP A 203 18.31 -2.36 31.92
CA ASP A 203 19.57 -2.81 31.29
C ASP A 203 20.09 -4.11 31.91
N GLU A 204 20.11 -5.21 31.15
CA GLU A 204 20.57 -6.51 31.64
C GLU A 204 21.22 -7.42 30.58
N SER A 205 21.77 -8.55 31.04
CA SER A 205 22.34 -9.58 30.18
C SER A 205 21.89 -10.96 30.67
N ILE A 206 21.18 -11.66 29.80
CA ILE A 206 20.50 -12.94 30.07
C ILE A 206 21.09 -14.00 29.14
N SER A 207 21.19 -15.24 29.62
CA SER A 207 21.59 -16.37 28.79
C SER A 207 20.85 -17.64 29.13
N ASN A 208 20.61 -18.50 28.13
CA ASN A 208 20.06 -19.86 28.30
C ASN A 208 18.63 -19.90 28.90
N GLU A 209 17.83 -18.85 28.70
CA GLU A 209 16.42 -18.77 29.13
C GLU A 209 15.43 -19.07 27.99
N HIS A 210 14.21 -19.45 28.36
CA HIS A 210 13.10 -19.77 27.44
C HIS A 210 11.89 -18.87 27.73
N TYR A 211 11.41 -18.22 26.67
CA TYR A 211 10.25 -17.32 26.70
C TYR A 211 9.15 -17.88 25.79
N ALA A 212 7.91 -17.89 26.26
CA ALA A 212 6.78 -18.39 25.47
C ALA A 212 5.49 -17.62 25.77
N SER A 213 4.61 -17.51 24.77
CA SER A 213 3.21 -17.13 24.97
C SER A 213 2.28 -17.96 24.08
N THR A 214 1.05 -18.11 24.55
CA THR A 214 -0.09 -18.78 23.90
C THR A 214 -1.35 -17.89 23.86
N GLU A 215 -1.28 -16.69 24.45
CA GLU A 215 -2.44 -15.81 24.61
C GLU A 215 -2.66 -14.92 23.38
N ASP A 216 -3.89 -14.47 23.15
CA ASP A 216 -4.23 -13.55 22.07
C ASP A 216 -3.53 -12.19 22.24
N ASP A 217 -3.15 -11.56 21.13
CA ASP A 217 -2.58 -10.20 21.10
C ASP A 217 -1.34 -10.00 22.01
N GLU A 218 -0.45 -10.99 22.13
CA GLU A 218 0.64 -10.97 23.12
C GLU A 218 2.04 -11.18 22.52
N ASN A 219 3.06 -10.47 23.01
CA ASN A 219 4.46 -10.82 22.74
C ASN A 219 4.99 -11.88 23.73
N ALA A 220 5.63 -12.94 23.22
CA ALA A 220 6.32 -13.90 24.08
C ALA A 220 7.50 -13.26 24.84
N LEU A 221 8.20 -12.31 24.22
CA LEU A 221 9.22 -11.47 24.82
C LEU A 221 9.13 -10.03 24.26
N ARG A 222 9.11 -9.03 25.13
CA ARG A 222 9.24 -7.61 24.78
C ARG A 222 10.44 -6.98 25.48
N VAL A 223 11.24 -6.20 24.76
CA VAL A 223 12.24 -5.29 25.32
C VAL A 223 11.79 -3.86 25.08
N ASP A 224 11.64 -3.08 26.15
CA ASP A 224 11.01 -1.77 26.15
C ASP A 224 11.98 -0.72 26.72
N GLY A 225 12.55 0.12 25.86
CA GLY A 225 13.45 1.22 26.25
C GLY A 225 14.80 0.84 26.91
N ALA A 226 15.16 -0.44 26.93
CA ALA A 226 16.33 -0.97 27.67
C ALA A 226 17.49 -1.45 26.77
N ASN A 227 18.72 -1.46 27.31
CA ASN A 227 19.91 -2.03 26.66
C ASN A 227 20.09 -3.48 27.13
N VAL A 228 19.82 -4.46 26.25
CA VAL A 228 19.72 -5.88 26.65
C VAL A 228 20.60 -6.78 25.80
N VAL A 229 21.29 -7.74 26.43
CA VAL A 229 22.03 -8.81 25.75
C VAL A 229 21.36 -10.16 26.03
N LEU A 230 20.98 -10.88 24.98
CA LEU A 230 20.27 -12.16 25.01
C LEU A 230 21.11 -13.23 24.31
N GLN A 231 21.61 -14.22 25.04
CA GLN A 231 22.50 -15.27 24.52
C GLN A 231 21.92 -16.68 24.70
N ASP A 232 22.01 -17.54 23.68
CA ASP A 232 21.57 -18.95 23.76
C ASP A 232 20.07 -19.11 24.16
N ILE A 233 19.21 -18.13 23.85
CA ILE A 233 17.81 -18.11 24.28
C ILE A 233 16.85 -18.82 23.30
N GLN A 234 15.70 -19.27 23.81
CA GLN A 234 14.58 -19.79 23.02
C GLN A 234 13.35 -18.87 23.18
N VAL A 235 12.66 -18.51 22.09
CA VAL A 235 11.46 -17.65 22.11
C VAL A 235 10.36 -18.23 21.24
N GLU A 236 9.15 -18.40 21.77
CA GLU A 236 8.08 -19.15 21.09
C GLU A 236 6.69 -18.50 21.18
N LYS A 237 6.03 -18.29 20.04
CA LYS A 237 4.62 -17.86 19.97
C LYS A 237 3.80 -18.87 19.15
N LEU A 238 3.31 -19.89 19.84
CA LEU A 238 2.76 -21.11 19.21
C LEU A 238 1.23 -21.08 19.06
N GLU A 239 0.53 -20.38 19.96
CA GLU A 239 -0.93 -20.20 19.94
C GLU A 239 -1.28 -18.72 20.15
N GLY A 240 -2.57 -18.38 20.16
CA GLY A 240 -3.09 -17.04 20.44
C GLY A 240 -3.25 -16.17 19.20
N GLU A 241 -4.48 -15.72 18.95
CA GLU A 241 -4.90 -14.98 17.76
C GLU A 241 -4.31 -13.56 17.70
N SER A 242 -4.40 -12.95 16.50
CA SER A 242 -4.11 -11.53 16.27
C SER A 242 -5.42 -10.82 15.93
N SER A 243 -5.91 -9.97 16.81
CA SER A 243 -7.19 -9.27 16.64
C SER A 243 -7.17 -8.22 15.52
N ASN A 244 -5.98 -7.78 15.11
CA ASN A 244 -5.81 -6.79 14.06
C ASN A 244 -4.51 -7.00 13.27
N THR A 245 -4.64 -7.32 11.98
CA THR A 245 -3.49 -7.65 11.13
C THR A 245 -2.53 -6.47 10.91
N GLU A 246 -3.01 -5.22 10.92
CA GLU A 246 -2.13 -4.03 10.81
C GLU A 246 -1.28 -3.80 12.07
N ASN A 247 -1.85 -4.01 13.25
CA ASN A 247 -1.08 -3.89 14.49
C ASN A 247 0.03 -4.95 14.58
N GLY A 248 -0.23 -6.15 14.07
CA GLY A 248 0.78 -7.19 13.91
C GLY A 248 1.84 -6.84 12.86
N ASP A 249 1.40 -6.41 11.68
CA ASP A 249 2.29 -6.11 10.54
C ASP A 249 3.09 -4.81 10.70
N PHE A 250 2.60 -3.81 11.45
CA PHE A 250 3.24 -2.50 11.53
C PHE A 250 3.81 -2.16 12.90
N TYR A 251 3.23 -2.68 13.99
CA TYR A 251 3.59 -2.29 15.36
C TYR A 251 4.15 -3.45 16.21
N GLY A 252 4.11 -4.69 15.71
CA GLY A 252 4.68 -5.86 16.35
C GLY A 252 3.78 -6.57 17.36
N GLN A 253 2.45 -6.38 17.29
CA GLN A 253 1.49 -7.23 18.00
C GLN A 253 1.70 -8.71 17.60
N ASN A 254 1.50 -9.64 18.54
CA ASN A 254 1.71 -11.08 18.36
C ASN A 254 3.15 -11.54 17.98
N ALA A 255 4.13 -10.64 17.86
CA ALA A 255 5.51 -11.01 17.56
C ALA A 255 6.15 -11.81 18.71
N ALA A 256 7.01 -12.79 18.38
CA ALA A 256 7.70 -13.59 19.38
C ALA A 256 8.68 -12.75 20.20
N LEU A 257 9.57 -12.00 19.54
CA LEU A 257 10.45 -11.03 20.19
C LEU A 257 10.22 -9.63 19.59
N LEU A 258 9.74 -8.70 20.41
CA LEU A 258 9.58 -7.29 20.05
C LEU A 258 10.59 -6.41 20.80
N ALA A 259 11.39 -5.63 20.07
CA ALA A 259 12.13 -4.49 20.61
C ALA A 259 11.38 -3.18 20.30
N THR A 260 11.25 -2.28 21.27
CA THR A 260 10.46 -1.05 21.13
C THR A 260 10.98 0.12 21.98
N ASN A 261 10.45 1.32 21.74
CA ASN A 261 10.68 2.55 22.53
C ASN A 261 12.15 2.95 22.76
N GLY A 262 13.04 2.67 21.80
CA GLY A 262 14.47 2.98 21.91
C GLY A 262 15.31 1.86 22.56
N ALA A 263 14.77 0.65 22.66
CA ALA A 263 15.50 -0.52 23.13
C ALA A 263 16.71 -0.85 22.25
N GLN A 264 17.84 -1.19 22.88
CA GLN A 264 19.09 -1.56 22.24
C GLN A 264 19.38 -3.03 22.53
N VAL A 265 18.89 -3.92 21.68
CA VAL A 265 18.96 -5.37 21.90
C VAL A 265 20.13 -5.98 21.12
N THR A 266 20.87 -6.87 21.77
CA THR A 266 21.87 -7.76 21.15
C THR A 266 21.45 -9.21 21.38
N ILE A 267 21.35 -9.99 20.32
CA ILE A 267 20.86 -11.37 20.32
C ILE A 267 21.93 -12.26 19.67
N GLU A 268 22.40 -13.29 20.38
CA GLU A 268 23.38 -14.25 19.86
C GLU A 268 22.92 -15.70 20.10
N ASN A 269 23.00 -16.53 19.04
CA ASN A 269 22.71 -17.97 19.08
C ASN A 269 21.28 -18.31 19.59
N ALA A 270 20.29 -17.50 19.21
CA ALA A 270 18.89 -17.69 19.63
C ALA A 270 18.12 -18.63 18.69
N THR A 271 17.08 -19.30 19.22
CA THR A 271 16.08 -20.02 18.43
C THR A 271 14.72 -19.37 18.62
N VAL A 272 14.06 -18.97 17.53
CA VAL A 272 12.77 -18.27 17.55
C VAL A 272 11.75 -18.99 16.67
N ASN A 273 10.63 -19.44 17.26
CA ASN A 273 9.60 -20.24 16.58
C ASN A 273 8.22 -19.57 16.70
N THR A 274 7.45 -19.49 15.61
CA THR A 274 6.06 -19.02 15.64
C THR A 274 5.11 -19.85 14.78
N GLU A 275 3.89 -20.06 15.28
CA GLU A 275 2.85 -20.84 14.61
C GLU A 275 1.48 -20.14 14.48
N THR A 276 1.37 -18.89 14.97
CA THR A 276 0.14 -18.07 14.89
C THR A 276 0.23 -16.89 13.91
N VAL A 277 -0.92 -16.37 13.47
CA VAL A 277 -1.05 -15.23 12.55
C VAL A 277 -0.43 -13.96 13.15
N ASN A 278 0.30 -13.20 12.33
CA ASN A 278 1.18 -12.10 12.77
C ASN A 278 2.24 -12.50 13.79
N GLY A 279 2.57 -13.79 13.91
CA GLY A 279 3.69 -14.32 14.68
C GLY A 279 5.03 -13.94 14.05
N ASN A 280 5.34 -12.66 13.97
CA ASN A 280 6.61 -12.17 13.46
C ASN A 280 7.75 -12.63 14.39
N GLY A 281 8.84 -13.15 13.82
CA GLY A 281 9.93 -13.77 14.59
C GLY A 281 10.64 -12.76 15.49
N VAL A 282 11.37 -11.83 14.89
CA VAL A 282 12.08 -10.75 15.60
C VAL A 282 11.71 -9.40 14.99
N PHE A 283 11.11 -8.52 15.79
CA PHE A 283 10.51 -7.26 15.36
C PHE A 283 11.22 -6.07 16.03
N SER A 284 11.63 -5.07 15.24
CA SER A 284 12.25 -3.82 15.71
C SER A 284 11.34 -2.63 15.38
N TYR A 285 10.69 -2.06 16.41
CA TYR A 285 9.74 -0.95 16.25
C TYR A 285 10.27 0.40 16.76
N GLY A 286 10.11 1.44 15.94
CA GLY A 286 10.22 2.84 16.38
C GLY A 286 11.61 3.46 16.26
N GLU A 287 11.64 4.78 16.02
CA GLU A 287 12.88 5.57 15.93
C GLU A 287 13.77 5.38 17.17
N GLY A 288 15.06 5.11 16.92
CA GLY A 288 16.06 4.89 17.97
C GLY A 288 16.14 3.47 18.52
N THR A 289 15.17 2.60 18.24
CA THR A 289 15.25 1.16 18.58
C THR A 289 16.24 0.45 17.66
N THR A 290 17.17 -0.33 18.22
CA THR A 290 18.14 -1.14 17.46
C THR A 290 18.13 -2.60 17.89
N VAL A 291 17.96 -3.53 16.94
CA VAL A 291 18.17 -4.97 17.13
C VAL A 291 19.43 -5.43 16.40
N ASN A 292 20.41 -5.92 17.14
CA ASN A 292 21.58 -6.62 16.61
C ASN A 292 21.36 -8.12 16.84
N ILE A 293 21.31 -8.93 15.80
CA ILE A 293 21.04 -10.37 15.91
C ILE A 293 22.04 -11.20 15.09
N SER A 294 22.60 -12.24 15.69
CA SER A 294 23.64 -13.05 15.06
C SER A 294 23.59 -14.54 15.39
N ASN A 295 23.95 -15.37 14.42
CA ASN A 295 24.03 -16.84 14.53
C ASN A 295 22.70 -17.52 14.96
N SER A 296 21.56 -16.85 14.74
CA SER A 296 20.24 -17.30 15.24
C SER A 296 19.40 -17.99 14.18
N THR A 297 18.54 -18.91 14.63
CA THR A 297 17.58 -19.67 13.82
C THR A 297 16.17 -19.09 14.03
N ILE A 298 15.46 -18.77 12.94
CA ILE A 298 14.07 -18.26 13.01
C ILE A 298 13.16 -19.12 12.13
N ARG A 299 12.00 -19.52 12.66
CA ARG A 299 10.97 -20.28 11.94
C ARG A 299 9.59 -19.67 12.17
N THR A 300 8.85 -19.40 11.09
CA THR A 300 7.47 -18.93 11.16
C THR A 300 6.57 -19.76 10.24
N SER A 301 5.41 -20.22 10.71
CA SER A 301 4.56 -21.14 9.93
C SER A 301 3.26 -20.53 9.40
N ALA A 302 2.71 -19.51 10.07
CA ALA A 302 1.44 -18.87 9.70
C ALA A 302 1.58 -17.67 8.76
N ARG A 303 0.45 -17.16 8.25
CA ARG A 303 0.41 -15.97 7.37
C ARG A 303 0.78 -14.68 8.14
N ASN A 304 1.17 -13.65 7.40
CA ASN A 304 1.56 -12.32 7.91
C ASN A 304 2.71 -12.38 8.96
N SER A 305 3.51 -13.44 8.95
CA SER A 305 4.48 -13.76 10.02
C SER A 305 5.91 -13.74 9.48
N GLY A 306 6.48 -12.55 9.32
CA GLY A 306 7.82 -12.33 8.80
C GLY A 306 8.94 -12.82 9.72
N GLY A 307 10.13 -13.05 9.14
CA GLY A 307 11.30 -13.58 9.86
C GLY A 307 11.96 -12.54 10.77
N ILE A 308 12.69 -11.60 10.16
CA ILE A 308 13.06 -10.33 10.81
C ILE A 308 12.21 -9.21 10.21
N GLN A 309 11.71 -8.31 11.07
CA GLN A 309 10.88 -7.19 10.65
C GLN A 309 11.29 -5.86 11.31
N THR A 310 11.33 -4.78 10.52
CA THR A 310 11.72 -3.43 10.99
C THR A 310 10.75 -2.38 10.48
N THR A 311 10.16 -1.58 11.36
CA THR A 311 9.14 -0.56 11.02
C THR A 311 9.27 0.69 11.90
N GLY A 312 8.54 1.76 11.57
CA GLY A 312 8.44 2.97 12.39
C GLY A 312 9.76 3.72 12.61
N GLY A 313 10.78 3.53 11.76
CA GLY A 313 12.11 4.14 11.90
C GLY A 313 13.12 3.31 12.71
N GLY A 314 12.78 2.06 13.07
CA GLY A 314 13.71 1.15 13.77
C GLY A 314 14.92 0.73 12.93
N THR A 315 15.90 0.09 13.57
CA THR A 315 17.12 -0.40 12.92
C THR A 315 17.40 -1.87 13.26
N THR A 316 17.60 -2.71 12.24
CA THR A 316 18.03 -4.12 12.42
C THR A 316 19.40 -4.36 11.79
N HIS A 317 20.26 -5.11 12.51
CA HIS A 317 21.57 -5.57 12.06
C HIS A 317 21.65 -7.09 12.23
N ALA A 318 21.50 -7.83 11.14
CA ALA A 318 21.46 -9.29 11.11
C ALA A 318 22.78 -9.89 10.58
N THR A 319 23.27 -10.97 11.18
CA THR A 319 24.52 -11.62 10.76
C THR A 319 24.46 -13.14 10.89
N HIS A 320 24.66 -13.88 9.78
CA HIS A 320 24.61 -15.35 9.74
C HIS A 320 23.33 -15.94 10.37
N LEU A 321 22.16 -15.43 9.97
CA LEU A 321 20.88 -16.03 10.39
C LEU A 321 20.49 -17.20 9.49
N ASP A 322 19.67 -18.09 10.01
CA ASP A 322 18.97 -19.10 9.22
C ASP A 322 17.45 -18.95 9.42
N ILE A 323 16.79 -18.32 8.46
CA ILE A 323 15.36 -17.97 8.47
C ILE A 323 14.60 -18.79 7.44
N GLU A 324 13.49 -19.39 7.87
CA GLU A 324 12.51 -20.02 6.99
C GLU A 324 11.08 -19.63 7.38
N THR A 325 10.30 -19.13 6.42
CA THR A 325 8.88 -18.79 6.59
C THR A 325 8.00 -19.67 5.70
N GLN A 326 6.80 -20.05 6.17
CA GLN A 326 5.88 -20.94 5.41
C GLN A 326 4.59 -20.25 4.95
N GLY A 327 4.02 -19.34 5.73
CA GLY A 327 2.71 -18.76 5.44
C GLY A 327 2.72 -17.67 4.37
N GLU A 328 1.53 -17.26 3.94
CA GLU A 328 1.33 -16.17 2.96
C GLU A 328 1.68 -14.80 3.57
N SER A 329 2.11 -13.85 2.74
CA SER A 329 2.57 -12.50 3.18
C SER A 329 3.65 -12.51 4.28
N ALA A 330 4.51 -13.53 4.32
CA ALA A 330 5.51 -13.76 5.35
C ALA A 330 6.95 -13.60 4.82
N ALA A 331 7.37 -12.37 4.52
CA ALA A 331 8.72 -12.12 4.02
C ALA A 331 9.82 -12.44 5.06
N ALA A 332 10.91 -13.10 4.63
CA ALA A 332 12.02 -13.48 5.53
C ALA A 332 12.78 -12.26 6.06
N ILE A 333 12.98 -11.26 5.21
CA ILE A 333 13.47 -9.91 5.55
C ILE A 333 12.35 -8.93 5.21
N ARG A 334 11.62 -8.44 6.22
CA ARG A 334 10.51 -7.51 6.02
C ARG A 334 10.85 -6.13 6.58
N SER A 335 10.40 -5.10 5.90
CA SER A 335 10.12 -3.81 6.52
C SER A 335 8.72 -3.37 6.12
N ASP A 336 8.14 -2.46 6.89
CA ASP A 336 6.78 -1.99 6.64
C ASP A 336 6.55 -0.51 7.04
N ARG A 337 5.28 -0.08 7.19
CA ARG A 337 4.85 1.31 7.51
C ARG A 337 5.84 2.09 8.38
N GLY A 338 6.29 3.24 7.87
CA GLY A 338 7.26 4.13 8.53
C GLY A 338 8.74 3.78 8.31
N GLY A 339 9.05 2.66 7.66
CA GLY A 339 10.41 2.30 7.22
C GLY A 339 11.40 2.08 8.36
N GLY A 340 12.69 2.25 8.05
CA GLY A 340 13.81 1.99 8.97
C GLY A 340 15.12 1.72 8.23
N ILE A 341 16.06 1.03 8.88
CA ILE A 341 17.33 0.57 8.29
C ILE A 341 17.52 -0.91 8.58
N VAL A 342 17.81 -1.72 7.56
CA VAL A 342 18.10 -3.16 7.73
C VAL A 342 19.43 -3.52 7.08
N ASN A 343 20.42 -3.89 7.89
CA ASN A 343 21.72 -4.39 7.42
C ASN A 343 21.82 -5.90 7.66
N VAL A 344 22.11 -6.68 6.62
CA VAL A 344 22.16 -8.14 6.66
C VAL A 344 23.50 -8.64 6.12
N LYS A 345 24.16 -9.55 6.82
CA LYS A 345 25.42 -10.16 6.36
C LYS A 345 25.48 -11.68 6.54
N GLY A 346 25.62 -12.40 5.44
CA GLY A 346 25.64 -13.86 5.41
C GLY A 346 24.31 -14.48 5.83
N GLY A 347 24.24 -15.81 5.82
CA GLY A 347 23.04 -16.55 6.22
C GLY A 347 22.12 -16.96 5.07
N THR A 348 21.01 -17.57 5.45
CA THR A 348 20.00 -18.21 4.59
C THR A 348 18.61 -17.66 4.92
N TYR A 349 17.91 -17.18 3.89
CA TYR A 349 16.60 -16.54 4.02
C TYR A 349 15.65 -17.18 3.00
N THR A 350 14.79 -18.07 3.46
CA THR A 350 13.88 -18.86 2.63
C THR A 350 12.42 -18.53 2.93
N THR A 351 11.61 -18.36 1.89
CA THR A 351 10.16 -18.17 2.00
C THR A 351 9.42 -19.17 1.11
N ASN A 352 8.34 -19.77 1.64
CA ASN A 352 7.57 -20.79 0.94
C ASN A 352 6.11 -20.39 0.65
N GLY A 353 5.61 -19.29 1.21
CA GLY A 353 4.25 -18.79 0.94
C GLY A 353 4.12 -17.94 -0.32
N THR A 354 2.90 -17.82 -0.83
CA THR A 354 2.51 -16.83 -1.85
C THR A 354 2.61 -15.41 -1.27
N GLY A 355 2.94 -14.40 -2.09
CA GLY A 355 3.06 -13.01 -1.65
C GLY A 355 4.18 -12.77 -0.63
N SER A 356 5.10 -13.72 -0.49
CA SER A 356 6.12 -13.75 0.55
C SER A 356 7.51 -13.68 -0.09
N PRO A 357 7.98 -12.48 -0.49
CA PRO A 357 9.31 -12.35 -1.08
C PRO A 357 10.41 -12.57 -0.04
N ALA A 358 11.63 -12.88 -0.48
CA ALA A 358 12.76 -12.99 0.44
C ALA A 358 13.12 -11.62 1.07
N ILE A 359 12.86 -10.52 0.33
CA ILE A 359 12.88 -9.13 0.83
C ILE A 359 11.58 -8.40 0.46
N TYR A 360 10.91 -7.79 1.44
CA TYR A 360 9.90 -6.74 1.23
C TYR A 360 10.41 -5.41 1.79
N SER A 361 10.49 -4.36 0.96
CA SER A 361 11.25 -3.14 1.26
C SER A 361 10.41 -1.85 1.19
N THR A 362 10.02 -1.37 2.37
CA THR A 362 9.59 0.01 2.70
C THR A 362 10.68 0.81 3.44
N ALA A 363 11.88 0.26 3.54
CA ALA A 363 13.03 0.77 4.29
C ALA A 363 14.30 0.72 3.43
N ASP A 364 15.40 1.26 3.95
CA ASP A 364 16.72 1.10 3.34
C ASP A 364 17.33 -0.24 3.79
N ILE A 365 17.42 -1.19 2.86
CA ILE A 365 17.88 -2.56 3.12
C ILE A 365 19.19 -2.83 2.38
N SER A 366 20.25 -3.21 3.11
CA SER A 366 21.53 -3.65 2.56
C SER A 366 21.84 -5.09 2.95
N VAL A 367 22.04 -5.96 1.96
CA VAL A 367 22.35 -7.38 2.14
C VAL A 367 23.69 -7.73 1.51
N ALA A 368 24.56 -8.40 2.25
CA ALA A 368 25.86 -8.86 1.77
C ALA A 368 26.09 -10.35 2.02
N ASP A 369 26.78 -11.03 1.10
CA ASP A 369 27.30 -12.41 1.24
C ASP A 369 26.23 -13.49 1.57
N ALA A 370 24.93 -13.22 1.35
CA ALA A 370 23.81 -14.07 1.80
C ALA A 370 23.13 -14.88 0.67
N THR A 371 22.35 -15.91 1.03
CA THR A 371 21.45 -16.62 0.11
C THR A 371 19.99 -16.29 0.42
N LEU A 372 19.28 -15.80 -0.60
CA LEU A 372 17.87 -15.39 -0.56
C LEU A 372 17.07 -16.30 -1.52
N THR A 373 15.97 -16.90 -1.07
CA THR A 373 15.15 -17.78 -1.91
C THR A 373 13.66 -17.67 -1.58
N ALA A 374 12.88 -17.14 -2.53
CA ALA A 374 11.43 -17.27 -2.53
C ALA A 374 11.02 -18.43 -3.46
N ASN A 375 10.31 -19.41 -2.92
CA ASN A 375 9.89 -20.60 -3.67
C ASN A 375 8.57 -20.41 -4.41
N HIS A 376 7.72 -19.46 -4.00
CA HIS A 376 6.38 -19.21 -4.55
C HIS A 376 6.05 -17.72 -4.82
N SER A 377 6.99 -16.80 -4.57
CA SER A 377 6.84 -15.35 -4.81
C SER A 377 8.05 -14.77 -5.58
N GLU A 378 7.97 -13.47 -5.86
CA GLU A 378 9.11 -12.60 -6.17
C GLU A 378 10.29 -12.84 -5.22
N ALA A 379 11.52 -12.66 -5.67
CA ALA A 379 12.65 -12.63 -4.76
C ALA A 379 12.65 -11.36 -3.90
N ILE A 380 12.33 -10.20 -4.50
CA ILE A 380 12.47 -8.88 -3.90
C ILE A 380 11.32 -7.98 -4.36
N VAL A 381 10.68 -7.29 -3.41
CA VAL A 381 9.69 -6.23 -3.66
C VAL A 381 10.17 -4.94 -3.00
N ILE A 382 10.15 -3.82 -3.73
CA ILE A 382 10.49 -2.48 -3.24
C ILE A 382 9.30 -1.55 -3.48
N GLU A 383 8.90 -0.84 -2.43
CA GLU A 383 7.79 0.10 -2.47
C GLU A 383 8.24 1.53 -2.16
N GLY A 384 7.82 2.49 -2.97
CA GLY A 384 8.02 3.93 -2.77
C GLY A 384 9.48 4.37 -2.78
N LYS A 385 9.83 5.34 -1.93
CA LYS A 385 11.15 6.01 -1.91
C LYS A 385 12.37 5.15 -1.52
N ASN A 386 12.16 3.85 -1.31
CA ASN A 386 13.03 3.01 -0.51
C ASN A 386 14.06 2.22 -1.34
N SER A 387 15.05 1.60 -0.67
CA SER A 387 16.18 0.98 -1.36
C SER A 387 16.50 -0.46 -0.96
N VAL A 388 17.01 -1.23 -1.92
CA VAL A 388 17.62 -2.55 -1.70
C VAL A 388 18.99 -2.59 -2.37
N ARG A 389 20.04 -2.77 -1.56
CA ARG A 389 21.41 -2.98 -2.01
C ARG A 389 21.85 -4.42 -1.76
N LEU A 390 22.41 -5.07 -2.78
CA LEU A 390 22.96 -6.43 -2.72
C LEU A 390 24.46 -6.43 -3.04
N GLU A 391 25.27 -7.13 -2.24
CA GLU A 391 26.70 -7.35 -2.53
C GLU A 391 27.07 -8.83 -2.34
N ASN A 392 27.47 -9.50 -3.43
CA ASN A 392 27.78 -10.95 -3.51
C ASN A 392 26.62 -11.93 -3.20
N CYS A 393 25.38 -11.47 -3.10
CA CYS A 393 24.25 -12.32 -2.75
C CYS A 393 23.89 -13.33 -3.85
N ASN A 394 23.38 -14.51 -3.45
CA ASN A 394 22.70 -15.44 -4.35
C ASN A 394 21.19 -15.32 -4.14
N VAL A 395 20.46 -14.90 -5.17
CA VAL A 395 19.04 -14.53 -5.10
C VAL A 395 18.23 -15.38 -6.07
N VAL A 396 17.16 -15.99 -5.56
CA VAL A 396 16.24 -16.84 -6.32
C VAL A 396 14.79 -16.45 -6.03
N GLY A 397 13.98 -16.23 -7.07
CA GLY A 397 12.54 -16.04 -6.97
C GLY A 397 11.79 -16.92 -7.95
N SER A 398 10.50 -17.14 -7.69
CA SER A 398 9.73 -18.22 -8.30
C SER A 398 8.22 -17.95 -8.24
N MET A 399 7.83 -16.70 -8.48
CA MET A 399 6.45 -16.21 -8.33
C MET A 399 5.44 -17.07 -9.10
N ASP A 400 4.43 -17.59 -8.38
CA ASP A 400 3.38 -18.40 -8.99
C ASP A 400 2.32 -17.56 -9.71
N SER A 401 2.16 -17.79 -11.01
CA SER A 401 1.20 -17.06 -11.85
C SER A 401 -0.27 -17.46 -11.65
N ASN A 402 -0.56 -18.47 -10.82
CA ASN A 402 -1.90 -19.05 -10.68
C ASN A 402 -2.89 -18.16 -9.89
N HIS A 403 -2.39 -17.13 -9.22
CA HIS A 403 -3.16 -16.19 -8.38
C HIS A 403 -3.23 -14.77 -8.99
N LEU A 404 -2.87 -14.65 -10.26
CA LEU A 404 -2.84 -13.40 -11.01
C LEU A 404 -4.04 -13.27 -11.95
N GLU A 405 -4.57 -12.06 -12.07
CA GLU A 405 -5.55 -11.74 -13.10
C GLU A 405 -4.91 -11.75 -14.50
N ALA A 406 -5.70 -11.94 -15.55
CA ALA A 406 -5.21 -12.23 -16.90
C ALA A 406 -4.32 -11.15 -17.56
N ASN A 407 -4.24 -9.95 -16.96
CA ASN A 407 -3.40 -8.82 -17.40
C ASN A 407 -2.29 -8.47 -16.40
N GLU A 408 -2.20 -9.17 -15.27
CA GLU A 408 -1.20 -8.91 -14.24
C GLU A 408 0.14 -9.58 -14.58
N ASN A 409 1.21 -9.05 -13.98
CA ASN A 409 2.56 -9.45 -14.33
C ASN A 409 3.10 -10.51 -13.36
N THR A 410 3.86 -11.48 -13.89
CA THR A 410 4.69 -12.38 -13.08
C THR A 410 6.13 -11.88 -13.13
N GLN A 411 6.75 -11.64 -11.98
CA GLN A 411 8.10 -11.06 -11.90
C GLN A 411 8.96 -11.75 -10.84
N ASN A 412 10.27 -11.54 -10.96
CA ASN A 412 11.25 -11.93 -9.95
C ASN A 412 11.66 -10.75 -9.04
N ILE A 413 11.73 -9.52 -9.57
CA ILE A 413 11.95 -8.30 -8.79
C ILE A 413 10.88 -7.28 -9.18
N MET A 414 10.18 -6.73 -8.17
CA MET A 414 9.16 -5.69 -8.36
C MET A 414 9.63 -4.37 -7.72
N ILE A 415 9.51 -3.26 -8.45
CA ILE A 415 9.77 -1.91 -7.94
C ILE A 415 8.55 -1.05 -8.25
N TYR A 416 7.84 -0.57 -7.22
CA TYR A 416 6.54 0.08 -7.41
C TYR A 416 6.20 1.12 -6.33
N GLN A 417 5.01 1.70 -6.45
CA GLN A 417 4.38 2.52 -5.42
C GLN A 417 2.90 2.07 -5.30
N SER A 418 2.46 1.71 -4.09
CA SER A 418 1.04 1.48 -3.83
C SER A 418 0.29 2.80 -3.60
N MET A 419 -1.04 2.73 -3.56
CA MET A 419 -1.89 3.83 -3.08
C MET A 419 -2.35 3.63 -1.62
N SER A 420 -1.74 2.73 -0.84
CA SER A 420 -2.08 2.56 0.59
C SER A 420 -1.52 3.70 1.44
N GLY A 421 -0.31 4.16 1.15
CA GLY A 421 0.41 5.17 1.94
C GLY A 421 1.36 4.59 3.00
N ASP A 422 1.57 3.26 3.03
CA ASP A 422 2.50 2.62 3.97
C ASP A 422 3.97 2.96 3.65
N ALA A 423 4.29 3.10 2.35
CA ALA A 423 5.54 3.64 1.85
C ALA A 423 5.37 5.08 1.29
N GLU A 424 6.23 5.99 1.73
CA GLU A 424 6.30 7.36 1.20
C GLU A 424 6.65 7.39 -0.31
N ILE A 425 5.97 8.27 -1.04
CA ILE A 425 6.21 8.52 -2.47
C ILE A 425 7.58 9.17 -2.66
N GLY A 426 8.41 8.56 -3.51
CA GLY A 426 9.72 9.10 -3.88
C GLY A 426 10.41 8.28 -4.97
N HIS A 427 11.74 8.20 -4.89
CA HIS A 427 12.58 7.56 -5.90
C HIS A 427 13.20 6.27 -5.35
N SER A 428 12.75 5.11 -5.83
CA SER A 428 13.23 3.80 -5.37
C SER A 428 14.67 3.53 -5.88
N THR A 429 15.48 2.78 -5.14
CA THR A 429 16.83 2.38 -5.63
C THR A 429 17.09 0.89 -5.45
N PHE A 430 17.36 0.18 -6.53
CA PHE A 430 17.92 -1.17 -6.50
C PHE A 430 19.37 -1.13 -6.97
N THR A 431 20.30 -1.62 -6.16
CA THR A 431 21.72 -1.78 -6.54
C THR A 431 22.14 -3.22 -6.29
N ALA A 432 22.71 -3.90 -7.28
CA ALA A 432 23.30 -5.22 -7.09
C ALA A 432 24.72 -5.28 -7.65
N LYS A 433 25.64 -5.84 -6.85
CA LYS A 433 27.03 -6.03 -7.21
C LYS A 433 27.51 -7.46 -6.95
N GLY A 434 28.06 -8.10 -7.97
CA GLY A 434 28.51 -9.49 -7.91
C GLY A 434 27.36 -10.48 -7.66
N GLY A 435 27.70 -11.72 -7.30
CA GLY A 435 26.71 -12.74 -6.96
C GLY A 435 25.84 -13.17 -8.15
N SER A 436 24.59 -13.55 -7.89
CA SER A 436 23.64 -13.97 -8.93
C SER A 436 22.19 -13.71 -8.58
N ILE A 437 21.39 -13.36 -9.58
CA ILE A 437 19.93 -13.21 -9.50
C ILE A 437 19.30 -14.20 -10.48
N THR A 438 18.32 -14.98 -10.01
CA THR A 438 17.67 -16.05 -10.77
C THR A 438 16.16 -15.96 -10.68
N ALA A 439 15.51 -15.62 -11.79
CA ALA A 439 14.09 -15.88 -11.98
C ALA A 439 13.89 -17.37 -12.34
N LYS A 440 13.01 -18.08 -11.63
CA LYS A 440 12.46 -19.37 -12.08
C LYS A 440 11.16 -19.23 -12.86
N GLN A 441 10.42 -18.15 -12.62
CA GLN A 441 9.17 -17.78 -13.30
C GLN A 441 9.16 -16.26 -13.55
N GLY A 442 8.45 -15.80 -14.59
CA GLY A 442 8.22 -14.38 -14.86
C GLY A 442 9.40 -13.58 -15.43
N ASP A 443 9.17 -12.28 -15.58
CA ASP A 443 10.15 -11.27 -16.01
C ASP A 443 11.18 -11.02 -14.90
N LEU A 444 12.45 -10.72 -15.24
CA LEU A 444 13.47 -10.54 -14.20
C LEU A 444 13.22 -9.27 -13.35
N PHE A 445 12.84 -8.16 -13.99
CA PHE A 445 12.47 -6.89 -13.35
C PHE A 445 11.15 -6.35 -13.90
N TYR A 446 10.25 -5.94 -13.00
CA TYR A 446 9.03 -5.21 -13.31
C TYR A 446 8.96 -3.87 -12.55
N VAL A 447 8.71 -2.78 -13.27
CA VAL A 447 8.62 -1.41 -12.73
C VAL A 447 7.29 -0.78 -13.13
N THR A 448 6.50 -0.34 -12.14
CA THR A 448 5.18 0.27 -12.36
C THR A 448 4.87 1.36 -11.33
N ASN A 449 4.14 2.40 -11.70
CA ASN A 449 3.69 3.51 -10.85
C ASN A 449 4.78 4.29 -10.06
N THR A 450 6.07 4.08 -10.33
CA THR A 450 7.18 4.67 -9.57
C THR A 450 8.30 5.24 -10.45
N THR A 451 9.18 6.04 -9.86
CA THR A 451 10.47 6.44 -10.44
C THR A 451 11.59 5.74 -9.67
N CYS A 452 12.57 5.16 -10.37
CA CYS A 452 13.63 4.40 -9.72
C CYS A 452 14.98 4.44 -10.44
N THR A 453 16.03 4.02 -9.72
CA THR A 453 17.33 3.62 -10.31
C THR A 453 17.53 2.12 -10.13
N ILE A 454 18.03 1.45 -11.16
CA ILE A 454 18.48 0.06 -11.16
C ILE A 454 19.98 0.06 -11.53
N GLU A 455 20.86 -0.24 -10.59
CA GLU A 455 22.31 -0.30 -10.77
C GLU A 455 22.82 -1.75 -10.71
N LEU A 456 23.59 -2.17 -11.72
CA LEU A 456 24.08 -3.54 -11.87
C LEU A 456 25.57 -3.56 -12.24
N SER A 457 26.36 -4.38 -11.53
CA SER A 457 27.78 -4.59 -11.80
C SER A 457 28.26 -5.99 -11.40
N ASP A 458 28.97 -6.70 -12.28
CA ASP A 458 29.44 -8.09 -12.06
C ASP A 458 28.35 -9.13 -11.68
N VAL A 459 27.04 -8.82 -11.83
CA VAL A 459 25.95 -9.70 -11.38
C VAL A 459 25.64 -10.77 -12.42
N LYS A 460 25.64 -12.06 -12.04
CA LYS A 460 25.14 -13.10 -12.94
C LYS A 460 23.61 -13.15 -12.94
N LEU A 461 22.99 -12.57 -13.96
CA LEU A 461 21.54 -12.66 -14.18
C LEU A 461 21.17 -14.00 -14.84
N ASN A 462 20.02 -14.56 -14.47
CA ASN A 462 19.44 -15.78 -15.04
C ASN A 462 17.93 -15.56 -15.16
N LEU A 463 17.42 -15.49 -16.39
CA LEU A 463 16.02 -15.18 -16.70
C LEU A 463 15.20 -16.48 -16.81
N ALA A 464 13.90 -16.42 -16.50
CA ALA A 464 12.97 -17.52 -16.70
C ALA A 464 12.36 -17.53 -18.12
N ASN A 465 12.14 -16.34 -18.67
CA ASN A 465 11.67 -16.08 -20.03
C ASN A 465 12.73 -15.25 -20.80
N ASP A 466 12.35 -14.61 -21.90
CA ASP A 466 13.21 -13.71 -22.67
C ASP A 466 13.11 -12.24 -22.22
N ILE A 467 12.43 -11.90 -21.12
CA ILE A 467 12.20 -10.53 -20.65
C ILE A 467 13.14 -10.18 -19.48
N LEU A 468 14.06 -9.25 -19.76
CA LEU A 468 14.99 -8.71 -18.77
C LEU A 468 14.34 -7.64 -17.90
N LEU A 469 13.59 -6.72 -18.52
CA LEU A 469 13.01 -5.56 -17.85
C LEU A 469 11.71 -5.15 -18.52
N LYS A 470 10.66 -4.98 -17.72
CA LYS A 470 9.37 -4.44 -18.13
C LYS A 470 9.04 -3.20 -17.32
N ILE A 471 8.86 -2.08 -18.00
CA ILE A 471 8.44 -0.80 -17.42
C ILE A 471 7.08 -0.47 -18.03
N ALA A 472 6.01 -0.56 -17.24
CA ALA A 472 4.66 -0.40 -17.77
C ALA A 472 3.66 0.12 -16.73
N GLY A 473 2.55 0.66 -17.22
CA GLY A 473 1.33 0.81 -16.44
C GLY A 473 0.72 -0.53 -16.04
N ASN A 474 -0.35 -0.45 -15.27
CA ASN A 474 -1.14 -1.61 -14.84
C ASN A 474 -2.64 -1.25 -14.81
N GLU A 475 -3.49 -2.26 -14.70
CA GLU A 475 -4.96 -2.11 -14.75
C GLU A 475 -5.60 -1.47 -13.50
N SER A 476 -4.80 -1.04 -12.52
CA SER A 476 -5.22 -0.54 -11.19
C SER A 476 -5.96 -1.54 -10.30
N SER A 477 -6.08 -2.81 -10.70
CA SER A 477 -6.70 -3.91 -9.94
C SER A 477 -6.17 -4.03 -8.50
N ARG A 478 -4.85 -3.85 -8.34
CA ARG A 478 -4.13 -3.91 -7.05
C ARG A 478 -3.95 -2.55 -6.37
N GLY A 479 -4.60 -1.49 -6.87
CA GLY A 479 -4.46 -0.12 -6.33
C GLY A 479 -3.10 0.52 -6.63
N TRP A 480 -2.38 0.10 -7.67
CA TRP A 480 -1.06 0.63 -8.04
C TRP A 480 -1.19 1.82 -8.99
N GLY A 481 -1.67 2.94 -8.46
CA GLY A 481 -1.89 4.20 -9.18
C GLY A 481 -3.09 4.17 -10.12
N THR A 482 -3.20 5.20 -10.97
CA THR A 482 -4.32 5.36 -11.93
C THR A 482 -3.99 4.79 -13.30
N LYS A 483 -4.80 3.84 -13.78
CA LYS A 483 -4.68 3.22 -15.11
C LYS A 483 -4.53 4.28 -16.22
N GLY A 484 -3.51 4.10 -17.06
CA GLY A 484 -3.17 5.05 -18.13
C GLY A 484 -2.33 6.25 -17.67
N SER A 485 -1.96 6.32 -16.39
CA SER A 485 -1.04 7.32 -15.82
C SER A 485 -0.06 6.73 -14.80
N ASN A 486 -0.09 5.41 -14.59
CA ASN A 486 0.72 4.64 -13.66
C ASN A 486 1.95 3.97 -14.31
N GLY A 487 2.49 4.58 -15.38
CA GLY A 487 3.72 4.11 -16.02
C GLY A 487 4.95 4.23 -15.11
N GLY A 488 5.94 3.36 -15.32
CA GLY A 488 7.20 3.39 -14.59
C GLY A 488 8.24 4.33 -15.22
N LYS A 489 9.21 4.78 -14.43
CA LYS A 489 10.34 5.60 -14.89
C LYS A 489 11.65 5.07 -14.32
N ALA A 490 12.43 4.33 -15.10
CA ALA A 490 13.68 3.73 -14.63
C ALA A 490 14.93 4.42 -15.21
N THR A 491 15.89 4.71 -14.35
CA THR A 491 17.29 4.93 -14.75
C THR A 491 18.02 3.61 -14.59
N VAL A 492 18.62 3.06 -15.65
CA VAL A 492 19.26 1.74 -15.63
C VAL A 492 20.76 1.91 -15.87
N ILE A 493 21.58 1.58 -14.89
CA ILE A 493 23.04 1.78 -14.92
C ILE A 493 23.73 0.42 -14.89
N ALA A 494 24.41 0.08 -15.98
CA ALA A 494 25.10 -1.19 -16.16
C ALA A 494 26.61 -0.94 -16.27
N THR A 495 27.37 -1.27 -15.23
CA THR A 495 28.81 -1.00 -15.13
C THR A 495 29.60 -2.30 -15.02
N HIS A 496 30.39 -2.63 -16.05
CA HIS A 496 31.02 -3.95 -16.20
C HIS A 496 30.01 -5.13 -16.11
N GLN A 497 28.84 -4.95 -16.72
CA GLN A 497 27.69 -5.82 -16.57
C GLN A 497 27.30 -6.47 -17.91
N VAL A 498 27.01 -7.78 -17.87
CA VAL A 498 26.39 -8.50 -18.99
C VAL A 498 24.88 -8.48 -18.81
N LEU A 499 24.15 -8.01 -19.81
CA LEU A 499 22.70 -7.99 -19.87
C LEU A 499 22.23 -8.82 -21.07
N GLU A 500 21.28 -9.73 -20.86
CA GLU A 500 20.69 -10.54 -21.92
C GLU A 500 19.16 -10.50 -21.82
N GLY A 501 18.48 -10.52 -22.97
CA GLY A 501 17.00 -10.51 -23.05
C GLY A 501 16.42 -9.18 -23.53
N LYS A 502 15.09 -9.08 -23.46
CA LYS A 502 14.29 -7.98 -24.02
C LYS A 502 13.95 -6.95 -22.97
N MET A 503 13.84 -5.69 -23.41
CA MET A 503 13.29 -4.61 -22.61
C MET A 503 11.98 -4.11 -23.22
N ILE A 504 10.94 -4.00 -22.39
CA ILE A 504 9.61 -3.51 -22.76
C ILE A 504 9.35 -2.24 -21.97
N VAL A 505 9.03 -1.15 -22.67
CA VAL A 505 8.69 0.16 -22.09
C VAL A 505 7.43 0.68 -22.78
N ASP A 506 6.30 0.70 -22.06
CA ASP A 506 5.00 1.08 -22.63
C ASP A 506 4.86 2.59 -22.89
N GLU A 507 3.84 3.00 -23.65
CA GLU A 507 3.65 4.38 -24.13
C GLU A 507 3.61 5.46 -23.02
N ILE A 508 3.32 5.08 -21.77
CA ILE A 508 3.24 5.98 -20.61
C ILE A 508 4.47 5.90 -19.68
N SER A 509 5.43 5.04 -20.02
CA SER A 509 6.64 4.78 -19.23
C SER A 509 7.90 5.44 -19.82
N THR A 510 9.01 5.40 -19.09
CA THR A 510 10.31 5.97 -19.51
C THR A 510 11.50 5.14 -19.03
N MET A 511 12.53 5.06 -19.86
CA MET A 511 13.83 4.48 -19.53
C MET A 511 14.97 5.40 -19.96
N ASP A 512 15.95 5.63 -19.09
CA ASP A 512 17.27 6.12 -19.47
C ASP A 512 18.31 5.07 -19.06
N MET A 513 18.85 4.34 -20.06
CA MET A 513 19.82 3.27 -19.84
C MET A 513 21.23 3.76 -20.14
N THR A 514 22.20 3.43 -19.28
CA THR A 514 23.64 3.67 -19.47
C THR A 514 24.42 2.35 -19.43
N LEU A 515 25.19 2.08 -20.49
CA LEU A 515 26.14 0.97 -20.56
C LEU A 515 27.58 1.53 -20.45
N SER A 516 28.28 1.17 -19.38
CA SER A 516 29.61 1.69 -19.04
C SER A 516 30.63 0.63 -18.61
N GLU A 517 31.92 0.96 -18.73
CA GLU A 517 33.07 0.17 -18.26
C GLU A 517 33.13 -1.27 -18.82
N GLY A 518 32.78 -1.43 -20.10
CA GLY A 518 32.85 -2.71 -20.82
C GLY A 518 31.57 -3.55 -20.75
N SER A 519 30.45 -2.95 -20.33
CA SER A 519 29.14 -3.62 -20.31
C SER A 519 28.71 -4.12 -21.68
N ALA A 520 27.98 -5.24 -21.70
CA ALA A 520 27.53 -5.90 -22.92
C ALA A 520 26.05 -6.25 -22.83
N PHE A 521 25.22 -5.58 -23.64
CA PHE A 521 23.79 -5.91 -23.79
C PHE A 521 23.59 -6.78 -25.04
N THR A 522 22.99 -7.95 -24.90
CA THR A 522 22.56 -8.81 -26.02
C THR A 522 21.04 -8.97 -25.96
N GLY A 523 20.34 -8.16 -26.74
CA GLY A 523 18.91 -7.96 -26.54
C GLY A 523 18.29 -6.97 -27.50
N SER A 524 17.00 -6.72 -27.29
CA SER A 524 16.17 -5.82 -28.08
C SER A 524 15.31 -4.96 -27.17
N ILE A 525 14.85 -3.81 -27.68
CA ILE A 525 14.01 -2.87 -26.94
C ILE A 525 12.75 -2.58 -27.76
N ASN A 526 11.57 -2.84 -27.20
CA ASN A 526 10.27 -2.59 -27.83
C ASN A 526 10.11 -3.21 -29.24
N GLU A 527 10.33 -4.52 -29.38
CA GLU A 527 10.29 -5.24 -30.69
C GLU A 527 9.03 -5.02 -31.53
N THR A 528 7.90 -4.69 -30.90
CA THR A 528 6.60 -4.49 -31.54
C THR A 528 6.40 -3.10 -32.17
N GLY A 529 7.32 -2.16 -31.97
CA GLY A 529 7.26 -0.80 -32.51
C GLY A 529 7.58 0.29 -31.49
N ASN A 530 7.18 1.53 -31.76
CA ASN A 530 7.31 2.61 -30.79
C ASN A 530 6.52 2.27 -29.51
N GLY A 531 7.15 2.44 -28.35
CA GLY A 531 6.52 2.41 -27.04
C GLY A 531 6.80 3.72 -26.30
N GLY A 532 7.20 3.63 -25.04
CA GLY A 532 7.56 4.78 -24.20
C GLY A 532 8.85 5.49 -24.59
N ASN A 533 9.22 6.48 -23.78
CA ASN A 533 10.41 7.28 -24.00
C ASN A 533 11.66 6.49 -23.57
N VAL A 534 12.53 6.10 -24.51
CA VAL A 534 13.74 5.33 -24.22
C VAL A 534 14.98 6.04 -24.74
N LYS A 535 15.81 6.52 -23.80
CA LYS A 535 17.19 6.93 -24.06
C LYS A 535 18.14 5.77 -23.77
N VAL A 536 19.13 5.58 -24.63
CA VAL A 536 20.25 4.66 -24.42
C VAL A 536 21.57 5.43 -24.55
N SER A 537 22.44 5.28 -23.56
CA SER A 537 23.79 5.84 -23.50
C SER A 537 24.80 4.69 -23.51
N ILE A 538 25.81 4.73 -24.38
CA ILE A 538 26.80 3.65 -24.53
C ILE A 538 28.21 4.24 -24.59
N ASP A 539 29.07 3.87 -23.63
CA ASP A 539 30.46 4.31 -23.64
C ASP A 539 31.30 3.63 -24.73
N GLY A 540 32.49 4.17 -25.00
CA GLY A 540 33.36 3.66 -26.07
C GLY A 540 33.89 2.23 -25.87
N THR A 541 33.69 1.62 -24.70
CA THR A 541 34.15 0.27 -24.34
C THR A 541 33.02 -0.78 -24.32
N SER A 542 31.79 -0.32 -24.17
CA SER A 542 30.59 -1.14 -24.02
C SER A 542 29.98 -1.51 -25.38
N THR A 543 29.13 -2.53 -25.44
CA THR A 543 28.45 -2.92 -26.71
C THR A 543 27.00 -3.32 -26.54
N TRP A 544 26.21 -3.12 -27.60
CA TRP A 544 24.85 -3.66 -27.73
C TRP A 544 24.77 -4.56 -28.97
N THR A 545 24.31 -5.79 -28.83
CA THR A 545 24.05 -6.73 -29.93
C THR A 545 22.54 -6.93 -30.05
N LEU A 546 21.96 -6.61 -31.21
CA LEU A 546 20.52 -6.73 -31.41
C LEU A 546 20.09 -8.21 -31.49
N THR A 547 18.97 -8.56 -30.86
CA THR A 547 18.28 -9.86 -31.01
C THR A 547 16.94 -9.76 -31.75
N GLY A 548 16.50 -8.54 -32.03
CA GLY A 548 15.25 -8.17 -32.69
C GLY A 548 15.31 -6.70 -33.12
N ASP A 549 14.42 -6.30 -34.01
CA ASP A 549 14.27 -4.87 -34.36
C ASP A 549 13.96 -4.07 -33.09
N SER A 550 14.59 -2.91 -32.93
CA SER A 550 14.57 -2.17 -31.66
C SER A 550 14.24 -0.70 -31.85
N TYR A 551 13.41 -0.16 -30.95
CA TYR A 551 12.80 1.16 -31.07
C TYR A 551 13.10 2.01 -29.82
N ILE A 552 13.88 3.08 -30.01
CA ILE A 552 14.30 4.01 -28.96
C ILE A 552 14.05 5.46 -29.38
N THR A 553 13.97 6.40 -28.44
CA THR A 553 13.78 7.83 -28.74
C THR A 553 15.11 8.56 -28.91
N ALA A 554 16.17 8.16 -28.19
CA ALA A 554 17.48 8.78 -28.26
C ALA A 554 18.64 7.79 -28.05
N LEU A 555 19.75 8.02 -28.74
CA LEU A 555 21.05 7.35 -28.52
C LEU A 555 22.10 8.40 -28.18
N ASP A 556 22.91 8.14 -27.15
CA ASP A 556 24.08 8.93 -26.75
C ASP A 556 25.32 8.00 -26.74
N GLY A 557 25.96 7.89 -27.90
CA GLY A 557 27.04 6.93 -28.16
C GLY A 557 27.37 6.85 -29.64
N ASP A 558 28.38 6.05 -29.99
CA ASP A 558 28.77 5.75 -31.37
C ASP A 558 28.08 4.45 -31.84
N LEU A 559 27.71 4.40 -33.12
CA LEU A 559 27.06 3.24 -33.75
C LEU A 559 28.00 2.05 -33.90
N ASN A 560 29.32 2.26 -33.89
CA ASN A 560 30.32 1.18 -33.92
C ASN A 560 30.19 0.19 -32.74
N GLN A 561 29.58 0.61 -31.63
CA GLN A 561 29.32 -0.19 -30.43
C GLN A 561 28.06 -1.06 -30.58
N ILE A 562 27.22 -0.80 -31.60
CA ILE A 562 25.94 -1.48 -31.83
C ILE A 562 26.07 -2.47 -32.99
N LYS A 563 25.92 -3.76 -32.71
CA LYS A 563 25.99 -4.85 -33.68
C LYS A 563 24.58 -5.21 -34.14
N SER A 564 24.23 -4.80 -35.36
CA SER A 564 22.90 -4.98 -35.95
C SER A 564 22.42 -6.44 -36.00
N ASN A 565 23.32 -7.40 -36.17
CA ASN A 565 23.01 -8.85 -36.17
C ASN A 565 21.92 -9.28 -37.18
N GLY A 566 21.68 -8.47 -38.22
CA GLY A 566 20.60 -8.66 -39.21
C GLY A 566 19.31 -7.88 -38.93
N PHE A 567 19.19 -7.28 -37.75
CA PHE A 567 18.05 -6.47 -37.28
C PHE A 567 18.27 -4.97 -37.46
N ASN A 568 17.22 -4.20 -37.19
CA ASN A 568 17.15 -2.76 -37.39
C ASN A 568 17.06 -2.00 -36.06
N LEU A 569 17.84 -0.94 -35.93
CA LEU A 569 17.63 0.07 -34.89
C LEU A 569 16.81 1.23 -35.47
N TYR A 570 15.78 1.65 -34.74
CA TYR A 570 14.97 2.83 -35.01
C TYR A 570 15.20 3.85 -33.89
N ILE A 571 15.69 5.03 -34.24
CA ILE A 571 15.85 6.16 -33.31
C ILE A 571 14.82 7.22 -33.69
N ASN A 572 13.91 7.55 -32.77
CA ASN A 572 12.80 8.49 -32.99
C ASN A 572 12.00 8.16 -34.28
N GLY A 573 11.69 6.87 -34.47
CA GLY A 573 11.00 6.34 -35.65
C GLY A 573 11.84 6.25 -36.94
N GLN A 574 13.08 6.74 -36.97
CA GLN A 574 13.96 6.69 -38.14
C GLN A 574 14.91 5.50 -38.08
N ARG A 575 14.92 4.68 -39.14
CA ARG A 575 15.82 3.52 -39.27
C ARG A 575 17.27 3.97 -39.45
N VAL A 576 18.14 3.52 -38.55
CA VAL A 576 19.59 3.71 -38.59
C VAL A 576 20.23 2.88 -39.71
N GLN A 577 21.32 3.38 -40.29
CA GLN A 577 22.21 2.62 -41.15
C GLN A 577 23.53 2.34 -40.42
N PHE A 578 24.01 1.11 -40.53
CA PHE A 578 25.26 0.59 -39.97
C PHE A 578 26.28 0.38 -41.09
#